data_AF-A0A0H3NSE7-F1
#
_entry.id   AF-A0A0H3NSE7-F1
#
_cell.length_a   1.000
_cell.length_b   1.000
_cell.length_c   1.000
_cell.angle_alpha   90.00
_cell.angle_beta   90.00
_cell.angle_gamma   90.00
#
_symmetry.space_group_name_H-M   'P 1'
#
loop_
_entity.id
_entity.type
_entity.pdbx_description
1 polymer ?
#
loop_
_entity_poly.entity_id
_entity_poly.type
_entity_poly.pdbx_seq_one_letter_code
_entity_poly.pdbx_strand_id
1 'polypeptide(L)'
;MTAGQWPPKADEVSIEQGIADRLGIKIGDKLTFSGDTQSFGATVSSVRQVDWESLRPNFYFIFPPGALDGQPQTWLTSFRYHGDGEILTQLNRQFPTLSLLDIGAMLKQVGQVLQQVSRALEVMVVLVIICGTLLLLAQVQVGMRQRRQELVVYRTLGASKRLLRGTLWWEFALLGLVAGLAAAIGAEAALWALQRLVFDFPWQPNWVMWWLLPLAAALLLSLCGGWLGARLLRGRALFRSY
;
A
#
# COMPACT_ATOMS: atom_id res chain seq x y z
N MET A 1 -28.15 -6.14 -3.29
CA MET A 1 -29.16 -5.79 -4.30
C MET A 1 -29.51 -4.33 -4.13
N THR A 2 -29.55 -3.58 -5.23
CA THR A 2 -29.68 -2.12 -5.17
C THR A 2 -31.11 -1.67 -5.51
N ALA A 3 -31.83 -2.40 -6.37
CA ALA A 3 -33.26 -2.17 -6.66
C ALA A 3 -33.94 -3.38 -7.34
N GLY A 4 -35.26 -3.54 -7.14
CA GLY A 4 -36.11 -4.54 -7.83
C GLY A 4 -36.50 -5.76 -6.98
N GLN A 5 -37.14 -6.74 -7.62
CA GLN A 5 -37.53 -8.02 -7.01
C GLN A 5 -36.64 -9.17 -7.52
N TRP A 6 -36.25 -10.05 -6.60
CA TRP A 6 -35.48 -11.27 -6.88
C TRP A 6 -36.23 -12.49 -6.37
N PRO A 7 -36.28 -13.61 -7.12
CA PRO A 7 -35.72 -13.84 -8.47
C PRO A 7 -36.58 -13.22 -9.61
N PRO A 8 -36.00 -12.96 -10.79
CA PRO A 8 -36.75 -12.52 -11.97
C PRO A 8 -37.80 -13.55 -12.39
N LYS A 9 -38.94 -13.09 -12.95
CA LYS A 9 -39.99 -13.95 -13.51
C LYS A 9 -39.69 -14.29 -14.98
N ALA A 10 -40.48 -15.18 -15.59
CA ALA A 10 -40.39 -15.48 -17.02
C ALA A 10 -40.43 -14.18 -17.85
N ASP A 11 -39.55 -14.09 -18.86
CA ASP A 11 -39.30 -12.91 -19.70
C ASP A 11 -38.67 -11.68 -19.00
N GLU A 12 -38.17 -11.84 -17.78
CA GLU A 12 -37.41 -10.80 -17.06
C GLU A 12 -35.91 -11.11 -16.98
N VAL A 13 -35.10 -10.05 -16.87
CA VAL A 13 -33.64 -10.15 -16.69
C VAL A 13 -33.15 -9.28 -15.54
N SER A 14 -32.21 -9.82 -14.77
CA SER A 14 -31.48 -9.08 -13.74
C SER A 14 -30.14 -8.61 -14.27
N ILE A 15 -29.88 -7.31 -14.21
CA ILE A 15 -28.68 -6.68 -14.78
C ILE A 15 -27.71 -6.22 -13.68
N GLU A 16 -26.42 -6.23 -13.98
CA GLU A 16 -25.37 -5.66 -13.14
C GLU A 16 -25.35 -4.12 -13.24
N GLN A 17 -25.15 -3.45 -12.10
CA GLN A 17 -25.26 -2.00 -11.97
C GLN A 17 -24.28 -1.23 -12.87
N GLY A 18 -23.02 -1.65 -12.94
CA GLY A 18 -21.99 -1.00 -13.77
C GLY A 18 -22.31 -1.03 -15.27
N ILE A 19 -22.86 -2.13 -15.80
CA ILE A 19 -23.35 -2.19 -17.18
C ILE A 19 -24.61 -1.36 -17.37
N ALA A 20 -25.55 -1.38 -16.42
CA ALA A 20 -26.77 -0.58 -16.49
C ALA A 20 -26.45 0.92 -16.60
N ASP A 21 -25.52 1.41 -15.78
CA ASP A 21 -25.10 2.81 -15.77
C ASP A 21 -24.36 3.21 -17.06
N ARG A 22 -23.50 2.33 -17.60
CA ARG A 22 -22.75 2.59 -18.84
C ARG A 22 -23.64 2.63 -20.09
N LEU A 23 -24.65 1.77 -20.13
CA LEU A 23 -25.58 1.68 -21.26
C LEU A 23 -26.82 2.57 -21.06
N GLY A 24 -26.97 3.20 -19.90
CA GLY A 24 -28.12 4.05 -19.57
C GLY A 24 -29.45 3.27 -19.41
N ILE A 25 -29.37 1.98 -19.11
CA ILE A 25 -30.52 1.06 -19.03
C ILE A 25 -31.22 1.23 -17.68
N LYS A 26 -32.55 1.38 -17.71
CA LYS A 26 -33.40 1.51 -16.52
C LYS A 26 -34.23 0.25 -16.28
N ILE A 27 -34.71 0.12 -15.05
CA ILE A 27 -35.70 -0.90 -14.69
C ILE A 27 -36.96 -0.64 -15.52
N GLY A 28 -37.46 -1.67 -16.21
CA GLY A 28 -38.59 -1.60 -17.13
C GLY A 28 -38.20 -1.54 -18.62
N ASP A 29 -36.92 -1.34 -18.95
CA ASP A 29 -36.48 -1.35 -20.34
C ASP A 29 -36.52 -2.76 -20.93
N LYS A 30 -36.88 -2.87 -22.21
CA LYS A 30 -36.91 -4.13 -22.95
C LYS A 30 -35.61 -4.28 -23.74
N LEU A 31 -34.82 -5.29 -23.40
CA LEU A 31 -33.56 -5.62 -24.05
C LEU A 31 -33.77 -6.77 -25.03
N THR A 32 -33.20 -6.66 -26.22
CA THR A 32 -33.19 -7.73 -27.21
C THR A 32 -31.80 -8.36 -27.25
N PHE A 33 -31.72 -9.65 -26.96
CA PHE A 33 -30.49 -10.43 -27.01
C PHE A 33 -30.46 -11.22 -28.32
N SER A 34 -29.37 -11.12 -29.08
CA SER A 34 -29.12 -11.93 -30.27
C SER A 34 -28.18 -13.09 -29.91
N GLY A 35 -28.70 -14.32 -29.90
CA GLY A 35 -27.89 -15.54 -29.81
C GLY A 35 -27.68 -16.20 -31.19
N ASP A 36 -26.83 -17.23 -31.23
CA ASP A 36 -26.44 -17.92 -32.48
C ASP A 36 -27.62 -18.52 -33.27
N THR A 37 -28.72 -18.87 -32.61
CA THR A 37 -29.87 -19.53 -33.26
C THR A 37 -31.16 -18.70 -33.30
N GLN A 38 -31.42 -17.82 -32.32
CA GLN A 38 -32.63 -16.98 -32.24
C GLN A 38 -32.40 -15.71 -31.39
N SER A 39 -33.11 -14.63 -31.72
CA SER A 39 -33.20 -13.44 -30.88
C SER A 39 -34.37 -13.56 -29.90
N PHE A 40 -34.13 -13.18 -28.65
CA PHE A 40 -35.17 -13.15 -27.61
C PHE A 40 -35.12 -11.83 -26.84
N GLY A 41 -36.27 -11.37 -26.38
CA GLY A 41 -36.39 -10.11 -25.64
C GLY A 41 -36.69 -10.37 -24.17
N ALA A 42 -36.08 -9.60 -23.27
CA ALA A 42 -36.38 -9.64 -21.84
C ALA A 42 -36.47 -8.23 -21.24
N THR A 43 -37.34 -8.07 -20.25
CA THR A 43 -37.54 -6.80 -19.55
C THR A 43 -36.67 -6.74 -18.30
N VAL A 44 -35.99 -5.62 -18.07
CA VAL A 44 -35.13 -5.45 -16.88
C VAL A 44 -35.98 -5.31 -15.62
N SER A 45 -35.92 -6.27 -14.70
CA SER A 45 -36.73 -6.25 -13.46
C SER A 45 -35.94 -5.94 -12.19
N SER A 46 -34.62 -6.16 -12.21
CA SER A 46 -33.76 -5.88 -11.04
C SER A 46 -32.34 -5.47 -11.45
N VAL A 47 -31.74 -4.62 -10.61
CA VAL A 47 -30.35 -4.17 -10.74
C VAL A 47 -29.55 -4.65 -9.53
N ARG A 48 -28.43 -5.32 -9.80
CA ARG A 48 -27.54 -5.92 -8.80
C ARG A 48 -26.20 -5.21 -8.78
N GLN A 49 -25.79 -4.74 -7.62
CA GLN A 49 -24.39 -4.44 -7.36
C GLN A 49 -23.61 -5.75 -7.25
N VAL A 50 -22.61 -5.91 -8.11
CA VAL A 50 -21.75 -7.09 -8.16
C VAL A 50 -20.35 -6.66 -7.78
N ASP A 51 -19.80 -7.33 -6.78
CA ASP A 51 -18.40 -7.16 -6.40
C ASP A 51 -17.53 -8.10 -7.23
N TRP A 52 -16.93 -7.57 -8.30
CA TRP A 52 -16.00 -8.29 -9.16
C TRP A 52 -14.65 -8.57 -8.47
N GLU A 53 -14.32 -7.86 -7.38
CA GLU A 53 -13.12 -8.10 -6.58
C GLU A 53 -13.27 -9.36 -5.71
N SER A 54 -14.50 -9.80 -5.47
CA SER A 54 -14.77 -11.03 -4.71
C SER A 54 -14.30 -12.32 -5.41
N LEU A 55 -13.88 -12.23 -6.69
CA LEU A 55 -13.40 -13.34 -7.53
C LEU A 55 -14.38 -14.53 -7.61
N ARG A 56 -15.66 -14.28 -7.30
CA ARG A 56 -16.73 -15.27 -7.46
C ARG A 56 -17.23 -15.23 -8.91
N PRO A 57 -17.71 -16.36 -9.45
CA PRO A 57 -18.41 -16.37 -10.73
C PRO A 57 -19.62 -15.44 -10.66
N ASN A 58 -19.57 -14.33 -11.38
CA ASN A 58 -20.66 -13.38 -11.48
C ASN A 58 -21.00 -13.16 -12.95
N PHE A 59 -22.27 -12.87 -13.22
CA PHE A 59 -22.79 -12.66 -14.57
C PHE A 59 -23.44 -11.28 -14.67
N TYR A 60 -23.24 -10.62 -15.82
CA TYR A 60 -23.84 -9.32 -16.12
C TYR A 60 -25.36 -9.38 -16.24
N PHE A 61 -25.87 -10.46 -16.84
CA PHE A 61 -27.30 -10.72 -17.00
C PHE A 61 -27.63 -12.07 -16.35
N ILE A 62 -28.69 -12.13 -15.53
CA ILE A 62 -29.21 -13.38 -14.99
C ILE A 62 -30.69 -13.51 -15.36
N PHE A 63 -31.02 -14.65 -15.96
CA PHE A 63 -32.36 -15.03 -16.37
C PHE A 63 -32.95 -16.05 -15.38
N PRO A 64 -34.28 -16.15 -15.28
CA PRO A 64 -34.92 -17.23 -14.55
C PRO A 64 -34.60 -18.61 -15.15
N PRO A 65 -34.70 -19.69 -14.35
CA PRO A 65 -34.60 -21.06 -14.87
C PRO A 65 -35.68 -21.30 -15.94
N GLY A 66 -35.34 -22.00 -17.03
CA GLY A 66 -36.24 -22.27 -18.15
C GLY A 66 -36.14 -21.28 -19.32
N ALA A 67 -35.62 -20.07 -19.13
CA ALA A 67 -35.54 -19.05 -20.20
C ALA A 67 -34.42 -19.31 -21.24
N LEU A 68 -33.41 -20.11 -20.89
CA LEU A 68 -32.22 -20.36 -21.72
C LEU A 68 -31.95 -21.85 -21.96
N ASP A 69 -32.91 -22.73 -21.70
CA ASP A 69 -32.72 -24.18 -21.76
C ASP A 69 -32.47 -24.71 -23.18
N GLY A 70 -32.87 -23.95 -24.21
CA GLY A 70 -32.64 -24.29 -25.62
C GLY A 70 -31.27 -23.85 -26.19
N GLN A 71 -30.43 -23.20 -25.39
CA GLN A 71 -29.12 -22.67 -25.84
C GLN A 71 -27.96 -23.54 -25.33
N PRO A 72 -26.77 -23.52 -25.97
CA PRO A 72 -25.58 -24.19 -25.45
C PRO A 72 -25.21 -23.66 -24.06
N GLN A 73 -25.15 -24.54 -23.06
CA GLN A 73 -24.86 -24.17 -21.67
C GLN A 73 -23.44 -24.60 -21.26
N THR A 74 -22.67 -23.64 -20.75
CA THR A 74 -21.39 -23.91 -20.09
C THR A 74 -21.57 -23.74 -18.59
N TRP A 75 -21.28 -24.81 -17.84
CA TRP A 75 -21.39 -24.81 -16.39
C TRP A 75 -20.08 -24.31 -15.78
N LEU A 76 -20.14 -23.21 -15.03
CA LEU A 76 -19.00 -22.66 -14.30
C LEU A 76 -19.25 -22.84 -12.80
N THR A 77 -18.29 -23.46 -12.12
CA THR A 77 -18.34 -23.65 -10.66
C THR A 77 -17.04 -23.16 -10.02
N SER A 78 -17.14 -22.68 -8.79
CA SER A 78 -15.99 -22.30 -7.97
C SER A 78 -16.00 -23.11 -6.69
N PHE A 79 -14.89 -23.73 -6.34
CA PHE A 79 -14.70 -24.39 -5.05
C PHE A 79 -13.40 -23.92 -4.42
N ARG A 80 -13.37 -23.88 -3.09
CA ARG A 80 -12.15 -23.55 -2.34
C ARG A 80 -11.39 -24.84 -2.08
N TYR A 81 -10.15 -24.91 -2.54
CA TYR A 81 -9.28 -26.06 -2.38
C TYR A 81 -7.99 -25.64 -1.68
N HIS A 82 -7.60 -26.41 -0.66
CA HIS A 82 -6.31 -26.25 0.02
C HIS A 82 -5.61 -27.61 -0.02
N GLY A 83 -4.70 -27.79 -0.99
CA GLY A 83 -3.93 -29.03 -1.14
C GLY A 83 -2.94 -28.94 -2.30
N ASP A 84 -2.12 -29.98 -2.49
CA ASP A 84 -0.92 -29.96 -3.33
C ASP A 84 -1.18 -30.16 -4.85
N GLY A 85 -2.42 -29.93 -5.30
CA GLY A 85 -2.80 -30.04 -6.71
C GLY A 85 -2.95 -31.47 -7.26
N GLU A 86 -2.58 -32.53 -6.53
CA GLU A 86 -2.77 -33.92 -6.98
C GLU A 86 -4.23 -34.23 -7.35
N ILE A 87 -5.18 -33.78 -6.51
CA ILE A 87 -6.61 -33.95 -6.76
C ILE A 87 -7.04 -33.25 -8.06
N LEU A 88 -6.47 -32.08 -8.39
CA LEU A 88 -6.77 -31.36 -9.64
C LEU A 88 -6.25 -32.15 -10.86
N THR A 89 -5.07 -32.75 -10.76
CA THR A 89 -4.52 -33.59 -11.83
C THR A 89 -5.30 -34.88 -12.03
N GLN A 90 -5.78 -35.52 -10.96
CA GLN A 90 -6.66 -36.68 -11.05
C GLN A 90 -8.02 -36.33 -11.65
N LEU A 91 -8.58 -35.16 -11.29
CA LEU A 91 -9.87 -34.70 -11.80
C LEU A 91 -9.82 -34.40 -13.30
N ASN A 92 -8.74 -33.76 -13.77
CA ASN A 92 -8.49 -33.53 -15.20
C ASN A 92 -8.35 -34.86 -15.98
N ARG A 93 -7.69 -35.86 -15.39
CA ARG A 93 -7.58 -37.20 -16.01
C ARG A 93 -8.92 -37.93 -16.11
N GLN A 94 -9.80 -37.80 -15.11
CA GLN A 94 -11.12 -38.43 -15.12
C GLN A 94 -12.12 -37.69 -16.02
N PHE A 95 -12.01 -36.37 -16.14
CA PHE A 95 -12.92 -35.54 -16.92
C PHE A 95 -12.16 -34.55 -17.81
N PRO A 96 -11.69 -34.98 -18.99
CA PRO A 96 -10.90 -34.12 -19.90
C PRO A 96 -11.70 -32.96 -20.52
N THR A 97 -13.02 -32.96 -20.40
CA THR A 97 -13.90 -31.85 -20.79
C THR A 97 -13.97 -30.72 -19.76
N LEU A 98 -13.38 -30.89 -18.57
CA LEU A 98 -13.33 -29.84 -17.55
C LEU A 98 -12.13 -28.91 -17.77
N SER A 99 -12.41 -27.63 -18.01
CA SER A 99 -11.40 -26.57 -17.93
C SER A 99 -11.24 -26.14 -16.46
N LEU A 100 -10.13 -26.52 -15.84
CA LEU A 100 -9.79 -26.12 -14.48
C LEU A 100 -8.93 -24.86 -14.52
N LEU A 101 -9.40 -23.79 -13.90
CA LEU A 101 -8.67 -22.52 -13.78
C LEU A 101 -8.25 -22.30 -12.33
N ASP A 102 -6.94 -22.34 -12.07
CA ASP A 102 -6.37 -22.10 -10.74
C ASP A 102 -6.14 -20.59 -10.52
N ILE A 103 -7.15 -19.92 -9.98
CA ILE A 103 -7.08 -18.51 -9.57
C ILE A 103 -6.05 -18.32 -8.45
N GLY A 104 -5.84 -19.33 -7.59
CA GLY A 104 -4.89 -19.28 -6.48
C GLY A 104 -3.44 -19.20 -6.94
N ALA A 105 -3.07 -20.01 -7.94
CA ALA A 105 -1.74 -19.95 -8.55
C ALA A 105 -1.46 -18.59 -9.21
N MET A 106 -2.43 -18.03 -9.95
CA MET A 106 -2.30 -16.70 -10.54
C MET A 106 -2.11 -15.61 -9.48
N LEU A 107 -2.91 -15.64 -8.41
CA LEU A 107 -2.77 -14.70 -7.29
C LEU A 107 -1.42 -14.84 -6.59
N LYS A 108 -0.91 -16.06 -6.42
CA LYS A 108 0.42 -16.30 -5.85
C LYS A 108 1.52 -15.70 -6.73
N GLN A 109 1.41 -15.86 -8.05
CA GLN A 109 2.35 -15.26 -9.00
C GLN A 109 2.31 -13.73 -8.96
N VAL A 110 1.12 -13.12 -8.96
CA VAL A 110 0.96 -11.67 -8.80
C VAL A 110 1.56 -11.21 -7.47
N GLY A 111 1.28 -11.93 -6.38
CA GLY A 111 1.85 -11.66 -5.06
C GLY A 111 3.39 -11.75 -5.04
N GLN A 112 3.97 -12.71 -5.75
CA GLN A 112 5.44 -12.83 -5.89
C GLN A 112 6.05 -11.64 -6.63
N VAL A 113 5.42 -11.19 -7.72
CA VAL A 113 5.87 -10.00 -8.47
C VAL A 113 5.79 -8.76 -7.58
N LEU A 114 4.67 -8.56 -6.88
CA LEU A 114 4.51 -7.46 -5.92
C LEU A 114 5.56 -7.53 -4.80
N GLN A 115 5.86 -8.72 -4.29
CA GLN A 115 6.89 -8.91 -3.28
C GLN A 115 8.29 -8.59 -3.82
N GLN A 116 8.58 -8.93 -5.08
CA GLN A 116 9.85 -8.58 -5.71
C GLN A 116 10.00 -7.06 -5.89
N VAL A 117 8.93 -6.38 -6.32
CA VAL A 117 8.89 -4.92 -6.40
C VAL A 117 9.07 -4.29 -5.02
N SER A 118 8.38 -4.81 -4.01
CA SER A 118 8.51 -4.34 -2.62
C SER A 118 9.95 -4.48 -2.10
N ARG A 119 10.62 -5.62 -2.35
CA ARG A 119 12.03 -5.81 -1.99
C ARG A 119 12.96 -4.84 -2.71
N ALA A 120 12.72 -4.56 -3.99
CA ALA A 120 13.52 -3.60 -4.74
C ALA A 120 13.39 -2.19 -4.14
N LEU A 121 12.16 -1.78 -3.80
CA LEU A 121 11.90 -0.51 -3.12
C LEU A 121 12.54 -0.46 -1.72
N GLU A 122 12.51 -1.56 -0.96
CA GLU A 122 13.16 -1.66 0.35
C GLU A 122 14.67 -1.40 0.25
N VAL A 123 15.34 -2.01 -0.75
CA VAL A 123 16.76 -1.76 -1.02
C VAL A 123 17.00 -0.28 -1.37
N MET A 124 16.13 0.34 -2.18
CA MET A 124 16.24 1.76 -2.50
C MET A 124 16.10 2.64 -1.24
N VAL A 125 15.15 2.34 -0.36
CA VAL A 125 14.97 3.07 0.91
C VAL A 125 16.21 2.95 1.78
N VAL A 126 16.79 1.75 1.90
CA VAL A 126 18.04 1.55 2.66
C VAL A 126 19.18 2.40 2.09
N LEU A 127 19.35 2.42 0.76
CA LEU A 127 20.37 3.26 0.11
C LEU A 127 20.13 4.76 0.35
N VAL A 128 18.88 5.22 0.27
CA VAL A 128 18.51 6.61 0.56
C VAL A 128 18.81 6.97 2.01
N ILE A 129 18.54 6.08 2.97
CA ILE A 129 18.87 6.29 4.38
C ILE A 129 20.40 6.39 4.58
N ILE A 130 21.17 5.53 3.92
CA ILE A 130 22.65 5.60 3.97
C ILE A 130 23.14 6.94 3.41
N CYS A 131 22.66 7.34 2.22
CA CYS A 131 23.00 8.62 1.61
C CYS A 131 22.61 9.80 2.50
N GLY A 132 21.40 9.79 3.08
CA GLY A 132 20.94 10.82 4.01
C GLY A 132 21.81 10.90 5.26
N THR A 133 22.19 9.76 5.83
CA THR A 133 23.08 9.70 7.00
C THR A 133 24.48 10.25 6.67
N LEU A 134 25.04 9.88 5.52
CA LEU A 134 26.33 10.41 5.06
C LEU A 134 26.28 11.92 4.82
N LEU A 135 25.20 12.41 4.23
CA LEU A 135 24.96 13.83 4.02
C LEU A 135 24.87 14.59 5.35
N LEU A 136 24.13 14.05 6.33
CA LEU A 136 24.06 14.60 7.68
C LEU A 136 25.45 14.66 8.33
N LEU A 137 26.24 13.58 8.24
CA LEU A 137 27.61 13.55 8.78
C LEU A 137 28.50 14.60 8.11
N ALA A 138 28.40 14.77 6.78
CA ALA A 138 29.14 15.78 6.04
C ALA A 138 28.77 17.21 6.47
N GLN A 139 27.46 17.49 6.60
CA GLN A 139 26.96 18.79 7.07
C GLN A 139 27.44 19.12 8.48
N VAL A 140 27.39 18.14 9.39
CA VAL A 140 27.90 18.35 10.75
C VAL A 140 29.41 18.61 10.73
N GLN A 141 30.20 17.85 9.97
CA GLN A 141 31.66 18.08 9.88
C GLN A 141 32.01 19.49 9.39
N VAL A 142 31.26 20.02 8.42
CA VAL A 142 31.44 21.40 7.94
C VAL A 142 31.10 22.39 9.06
N GLY A 143 29.95 22.22 9.73
CA GLY A 143 29.53 23.07 10.84
C GLY A 143 30.48 23.06 12.05
N MET A 144 31.17 21.95 12.31
CA MET A 144 32.12 21.82 13.43
C MET A 144 33.32 22.77 13.31
N ARG A 145 33.74 23.15 12.09
CA ARG A 145 34.85 24.11 11.89
C ARG A 145 34.47 25.51 12.40
N GLN A 146 33.25 25.94 12.11
CA GLN A 146 32.71 27.22 12.54
C GLN A 146 32.47 27.24 14.06
N ARG A 147 31.88 26.17 14.60
CA ARG A 147 31.67 26.05 16.06
C ARG A 147 32.95 25.99 16.87
N ARG A 148 34.05 25.46 16.29
CA ARG A 148 35.37 25.45 16.97
C ARG A 148 35.88 26.87 17.24
N GLN A 149 35.61 27.83 16.35
CA GLN A 149 35.99 29.23 16.55
C GLN A 149 35.16 29.88 17.67
N GLU A 150 33.85 29.67 17.69
CA GLU A 150 32.95 30.15 18.76
C GLU A 150 33.33 29.55 20.13
N LEU A 151 33.68 28.27 20.16
CA LEU A 151 34.14 27.56 21.36
C LEU A 151 35.41 28.14 21.97
N VAL A 152 36.35 28.61 21.13
CA VAL A 152 37.59 29.23 21.58
C VAL A 152 37.28 30.58 22.25
N VAL A 153 36.37 31.37 21.68
CA VAL A 153 35.90 32.64 22.27
C VAL A 153 35.16 32.42 23.60
N TYR A 154 34.27 31.43 23.68
CA TYR A 154 33.60 31.11 24.95
C TYR A 154 34.57 30.60 26.02
N ARG A 155 35.66 29.94 25.61
CA ARG A 155 36.69 29.47 26.54
C ARG A 155 37.57 30.60 27.07
N THR A 156 37.85 31.64 26.27
CA THR A 156 38.53 32.85 26.78
C THR A 156 37.66 33.62 27.77
N LEU A 157 36.34 33.45 27.69
CA LEU A 157 35.36 33.98 28.65
C LEU A 157 35.08 33.06 29.86
N GLY A 158 35.77 31.90 29.98
CA GLY A 158 35.68 31.03 31.17
C GLY A 158 34.61 29.93 31.15
N ALA A 159 33.97 29.65 30.00
CA ALA A 159 32.90 28.66 29.92
C ALA A 159 33.38 27.20 30.15
N SER A 160 32.62 26.45 30.97
CA SER A 160 32.86 25.04 31.30
C SER A 160 32.54 24.08 30.14
N LYS A 161 33.42 23.10 29.89
CA LYS A 161 33.26 22.04 28.88
C LYS A 161 31.97 21.20 29.03
N ARG A 162 31.39 21.13 30.24
CA ARG A 162 30.14 20.39 30.50
C ARG A 162 28.91 21.13 29.99
N LEU A 163 28.86 22.45 30.18
CA LEU A 163 27.77 23.31 29.73
C LEU A 163 27.69 23.30 28.20
N LEU A 164 28.85 23.45 27.56
CA LEU A 164 28.94 23.55 26.11
C LEU A 164 28.55 22.25 25.39
N ARG A 165 28.84 21.09 26.00
CA ARG A 165 28.40 19.78 25.50
C ARG A 165 26.90 19.54 25.71
N GLY A 166 26.33 20.06 26.79
CA GLY A 166 24.90 20.00 27.08
C GLY A 166 24.07 20.84 26.10
N THR A 167 24.51 22.08 25.83
CA THR A 167 23.85 22.96 24.86
C THR A 167 23.88 22.36 23.45
N LEU A 168 25.03 21.81 23.02
CA LEU A 168 25.17 21.19 21.70
C LEU A 168 24.25 19.97 21.55
N TRP A 169 24.17 19.14 22.60
CA TRP A 169 23.31 17.96 22.59
C TRP A 169 21.83 18.34 22.50
N TRP A 170 21.40 19.35 23.25
CA TRP A 170 20.04 19.88 23.17
C TRP A 170 19.70 20.47 21.81
N GLU A 171 20.62 21.21 21.20
CA GLU A 171 20.38 21.81 19.89
C GLU A 171 20.18 20.76 18.79
N PHE A 172 21.04 19.73 18.75
CA PHE A 172 20.88 18.62 17.81
C PHE A 172 19.66 17.74 18.13
N ALA A 173 19.31 17.55 19.40
CA ALA A 173 18.10 16.83 19.78
C ALA A 173 16.83 17.57 19.33
N LEU A 174 16.80 18.90 19.48
CA LEU A 174 15.65 19.73 19.10
C LEU A 174 15.50 19.80 17.58
N LEU A 175 16.61 19.97 16.84
CA LEU A 175 16.62 19.87 15.37
C LEU A 175 16.14 18.50 14.88
N GLY A 176 16.58 17.41 15.53
CA GLY A 176 16.14 16.06 15.18
C GLY A 176 14.67 15.79 15.48
N LEU A 177 14.14 16.36 16.57
CA LEU A 177 12.72 16.28 16.90
C LEU A 177 11.88 17.01 15.85
N VAL A 178 12.25 18.24 15.49
CA VAL A 178 11.53 19.02 14.46
C VAL A 178 11.58 18.31 13.10
N ALA A 179 12.75 17.80 12.70
CA ALA A 179 12.91 17.07 11.46
C ALA A 179 12.08 15.76 11.45
N GLY A 180 12.08 15.02 12.56
CA GLY A 180 11.28 13.80 12.72
C GLY A 180 9.77 14.07 12.68
N LEU A 181 9.33 15.18 13.26
CA LEU A 181 7.91 15.59 13.23
C LEU A 181 7.49 16.00 11.82
N ALA A 182 8.32 16.76 11.11
CA ALA A 182 8.08 17.10 9.70
C ALA A 182 8.03 15.84 8.82
N ALA A 183 8.93 14.87 9.05
CA ALA A 183 8.93 13.60 8.34
C ALA A 183 7.66 12.78 8.61
N ALA A 184 7.19 12.74 9.86
CA ALA A 184 5.94 12.04 10.24
C ALA A 184 4.72 12.65 9.55
N ILE A 185 4.61 13.99 9.54
CA ILE A 185 3.53 14.69 8.84
C ILE A 185 3.60 14.42 7.32
N GLY A 186 4.79 14.48 6.73
CA GLY A 186 4.98 14.19 5.31
C GLY A 186 4.61 12.75 4.93
N ALA A 187 4.98 11.77 5.76
CA ALA A 187 4.64 10.37 5.55
C ALA A 187 3.13 10.12 5.65
N GLU A 188 2.46 10.72 6.64
CA GLU A 188 1.00 10.65 6.77
C GLU A 188 0.27 11.34 5.62
N ALA A 189 0.74 12.51 5.19
CA ALA A 189 0.14 13.21 4.04
C ALA A 189 0.25 12.37 2.76
N ALA A 190 1.40 11.72 2.54
CA ALA A 190 1.60 10.81 1.42
C ALA A 190 0.69 9.56 1.53
N LEU A 191 0.59 8.97 2.73
CA LEU A 191 -0.28 7.81 2.97
C LEU A 191 -1.76 8.17 2.75
N TRP A 192 -2.20 9.31 3.27
CA TRP A 192 -3.55 9.82 3.10
C TRP A 192 -3.88 10.07 1.62
N ALA A 193 -2.95 10.71 0.89
CA ALA A 193 -3.10 10.95 -0.54
C ALA A 193 -3.22 9.63 -1.31
N LEU A 194 -2.39 8.64 -0.98
CA LEU A 194 -2.41 7.33 -1.64
C LEU A 194 -3.71 6.56 -1.35
N GLN A 195 -4.13 6.50 -0.09
CA GLN A 195 -5.36 5.81 0.30
C GLN A 195 -6.62 6.43 -0.32
N ARG A 196 -6.67 7.76 -0.43
CA ARG A 196 -7.85 8.48 -0.90
C ARG A 196 -7.89 8.69 -2.42
N LEU A 197 -6.75 8.89 -3.08
CA LEU A 197 -6.71 9.19 -4.52
C LEU A 197 -6.52 7.96 -5.40
N VAL A 198 -5.92 6.90 -4.86
CA VAL A 198 -5.53 5.72 -5.66
C VAL A 198 -6.35 4.49 -5.30
N PHE A 199 -6.64 4.26 -4.02
CA PHE A 199 -7.15 2.98 -3.55
C PHE A 199 -8.58 3.00 -2.97
N ASP A 200 -9.22 4.17 -2.81
CA ASP A 200 -10.56 4.32 -2.24
C ASP A 200 -10.80 3.57 -0.91
N PHE A 201 -9.73 3.32 -0.13
CA PHE A 201 -9.82 2.61 1.15
C PHE A 201 -10.19 3.56 2.30
N PRO A 202 -10.93 3.09 3.33
CA PRO A 202 -11.14 3.87 4.53
C PRO A 202 -9.80 4.14 5.23
N TRP A 203 -9.55 5.41 5.59
CA TRP A 203 -8.32 5.85 6.25
C TRP A 203 -8.11 5.05 7.55
N GLN A 204 -7.03 4.27 7.59
CA GLN A 204 -6.58 3.56 8.79
C GLN A 204 -5.26 4.17 9.27
N PRO A 205 -5.30 5.19 10.15
CA PRO A 205 -4.09 5.76 10.71
C PRO A 205 -3.36 4.70 11.54
N ASN A 206 -2.06 4.55 11.28
CA ASN A 206 -1.24 3.57 11.97
C ASN A 206 -0.49 4.26 13.13
N TRP A 207 -1.11 4.27 14.32
CA TRP A 207 -0.66 5.06 15.47
C TRP A 207 0.77 4.69 15.92
N VAL A 208 1.21 3.47 15.64
CA VAL A 208 2.58 3.01 15.94
C VAL A 208 3.62 3.81 15.14
N MET A 209 3.36 4.15 13.88
CA MET A 209 4.29 4.92 13.04
C MET A 209 4.48 6.35 13.55
N TRP A 210 3.43 6.97 14.10
CA TRP A 210 3.48 8.32 14.68
C TRP A 210 4.46 8.45 15.83
N TRP A 211 4.59 7.42 16.67
CA TRP A 211 5.51 7.47 17.81
C TRP A 211 6.89 6.95 17.41
N LEU A 212 6.98 5.95 16.54
CA LEU A 212 8.23 5.27 16.25
C LEU A 212 9.16 6.09 15.34
N LEU A 213 8.63 6.76 14.31
CA LEU A 213 9.41 7.56 13.36
C LEU A 213 10.11 8.78 13.99
N PRO A 214 9.40 9.71 14.67
CA PRO A 214 10.04 10.89 15.24
C PRO A 214 11.00 10.52 16.37
N LEU A 215 10.70 9.47 17.13
CA LEU A 215 11.53 9.03 18.25
C LEU A 215 12.79 8.31 17.76
N ALA A 216 12.70 7.50 16.68
CA ALA A 216 13.87 6.92 16.03
C ALA A 216 14.76 7.97 15.34
N ALA A 217 14.16 8.97 14.67
CA ALA A 217 14.89 10.08 14.05
C ALA A 217 15.62 10.94 15.10
N ALA A 218 14.95 11.27 16.21
CA ALA A 218 15.53 12.00 17.32
C ALA A 218 16.69 11.22 17.97
N LEU A 219 16.55 9.90 18.16
CA LEU A 219 17.62 9.04 18.68
C LEU A 219 18.84 9.01 17.76
N LEU A 220 18.64 8.78 16.45
CA LEU A 220 19.72 8.71 15.46
C LEU A 220 20.52 10.02 15.39
N LEU A 221 19.83 11.16 15.33
CA LEU A 221 20.48 12.48 15.27
C LEU A 221 21.16 12.86 16.59
N SER A 222 20.54 12.52 17.73
CA SER A 222 21.11 12.72 19.06
C SER A 222 22.37 11.88 19.30
N LEU A 223 22.38 10.62 18.85
CA LEU A 223 23.55 9.74 18.89
C LEU A 223 24.68 10.26 18.00
N CYS A 224 24.37 10.71 16.78
CA CYS A 224 25.37 11.31 15.88
C CYS A 224 25.98 12.59 16.48
N GLY A 225 25.15 13.51 16.98
CA GLY A 225 25.60 14.75 17.61
C GLY A 225 26.40 14.51 18.90
N GLY A 226 25.96 13.57 19.73
CA GLY A 226 26.63 13.18 20.97
C GLY A 226 27.98 12.49 20.74
N TRP A 227 28.07 11.59 19.76
CA TRP A 227 29.31 10.90 19.39
C TRP A 227 30.35 11.86 18.80
N LEU A 228 29.93 12.79 17.93
CA LEU A 228 30.78 13.83 17.36
C LEU A 228 31.27 14.83 18.43
N GLY A 229 30.40 15.25 19.34
CA GLY A 229 30.77 16.10 20.48
C GLY A 229 31.77 15.42 21.44
N ALA A 230 31.60 14.11 21.67
CA ALA A 230 32.54 13.32 22.47
C ALA A 230 33.90 13.14 21.77
N ARG A 231 33.90 12.94 20.44
CA ARG A 231 35.12 12.78 19.64
C ARG A 231 35.93 14.09 19.56
N LEU A 232 35.26 15.24 19.46
CA LEU A 232 35.93 16.55 19.45
C LEU A 232 36.66 16.86 20.77
N LEU A 233 36.09 16.44 21.91
CA LEU A 233 36.67 16.63 23.24
C LEU A 233 37.72 15.58 23.61
N ARG A 234 37.65 14.37 23.03
CA ARG A 234 38.65 13.30 23.18
C ARG A 234 39.87 13.46 22.28
N GLY A 235 39.85 14.38 21.30
CA GLY A 235 41.00 14.81 20.50
C GLY A 235 42.06 15.52 21.35
N ARG A 236 42.70 14.77 22.26
CA ARG A 236 43.76 15.18 23.18
C ARG A 236 45.14 15.23 22.50
N ALA A 237 45.20 15.26 21.17
CA ALA A 237 46.46 15.17 20.41
C ALA A 237 47.02 16.53 19.93
N LEU A 238 46.34 17.66 20.15
CA LEU A 238 46.80 18.99 19.73
C LEU A 238 47.15 19.95 20.88
N PHE A 239 47.20 19.47 22.13
CA PHE A 239 47.55 20.27 23.31
C PHE A 239 49.00 20.02 23.79
N ARG A 240 49.94 19.86 22.85
CA ARG A 240 51.37 19.77 23.15
C ARG A 240 52.20 20.51 22.10
N SER A 241 51.93 21.80 21.96
CA SER A 241 52.76 22.74 21.19
C SER A 241 52.25 24.16 21.43
N TYR A 242 52.40 24.63 22.66
CA TYR A 242 52.71 26.02 22.99
C TYR A 242 53.51 25.98 24.28
#